data_AF-A0A3N5G9M7-F1
#
_entry.id   AF-A0A3N5G9M7-F1
#
_cell.length_a   1.000
_cell.length_b   1.000
_cell.length_c   1.000
_cell.angle_alpha   90.00
_cell.angle_beta   90.00
_cell.angle_gamma   90.00
#
_symmetry.space_group_name_H-M   'P 1'
#
loop_
_entity.id
_entity.type
_entity.pdbx_description
1 polymer ?
#
loop_
_entity_poly.entity_id
_entity_poly.type
_entity_poly.pdbx_seq_one_letter_code
_entity_poly.pdbx_strand_id
1 'polypeptide(L)'
;AYQELQQNGDPKHIRAVVVLSDGDDTASSNTLDQVMLQINASAGEGGNAIKIFSIAFGDNADKTILQKIADPTGGKEYDSSPENIQKIYDDIATFF
;
A
#
# COMPACT_ATOMS: atom_id res chain seq x y z
N ALA A 1 -6.59 3.36 8.73
CA ALA A 1 -6.82 3.54 7.28
C ALA A 1 -7.42 2.29 6.63
N TYR A 2 -6.70 1.16 6.57
CA TYR A 2 -7.21 -0.06 5.89
C TYR A 2 -8.55 -0.57 6.47
N GLN A 3 -8.64 -0.72 7.80
CA GLN A 3 -9.88 -1.16 8.48
C GLN A 3 -11.03 -0.19 8.26
N GLU A 4 -10.76 1.11 8.30
CA GLU A 4 -11.74 2.16 8.06
C GLU A 4 -12.33 2.03 6.65
N LEU A 5 -11.45 1.87 5.65
CA LEU A 5 -11.86 1.72 4.25
C LEU A 5 -12.60 0.39 4.02
N GLN A 6 -12.27 -0.64 4.79
CA GLN A 6 -12.96 -1.93 4.75
C GLN A 6 -14.37 -1.84 5.33
N GLN A 7 -14.56 -1.12 6.44
CA GLN A 7 -15.84 -0.98 7.14
C GLN A 7 -16.77 0.04 6.48
N ASN A 8 -16.22 1.19 6.07
CA ASN A 8 -17.00 2.36 5.68
C ASN A 8 -16.78 2.80 4.21
N GLY A 9 -15.83 2.18 3.49
CA GLY A 9 -15.58 2.51 2.09
C GLY A 9 -16.70 2.05 1.17
N ASP A 10 -17.11 2.90 0.23
CA ASP A 10 -18.14 2.57 -0.76
C ASP A 10 -17.63 1.49 -1.73
N PRO A 11 -18.30 0.32 -1.79
CA PRO A 11 -17.89 -0.77 -2.66
C PRO A 11 -18.09 -0.51 -4.16
N LYS A 12 -18.77 0.57 -4.54
CA LYS A 12 -18.97 0.98 -5.94
C LYS A 12 -17.85 1.87 -6.48
N HIS A 13 -16.93 2.29 -5.62
CA HIS A 13 -15.79 3.12 -5.98
C HIS A 13 -14.49 2.34 -5.80
N ILE A 14 -13.43 2.77 -6.49
CA ILE A 14 -12.11 2.21 -6.28
C ILE A 14 -11.64 2.60 -4.88
N ARG A 15 -11.15 1.60 -4.13
CA ARG A 15 -10.65 1.76 -2.76
C ARG A 15 -9.17 1.47 -2.75
N ALA A 16 -8.36 2.44 -2.35
CA ALA A 16 -6.93 2.25 -2.25
C ALA A 16 -6.31 2.96 -1.03
N VAL A 17 -5.17 2.43 -0.62
CA VAL A 17 -4.28 3.00 0.38
C VAL A 17 -2.92 3.19 -0.27
N VAL A 18 -2.36 4.40 -0.16
CA VAL A 18 -0.98 4.68 -0.56
C VAL A 18 -0.14 4.74 0.71
N VAL A 19 0.89 3.91 0.78
CA VAL A 19 1.86 3.86 1.88
C VAL A 19 3.16 4.44 1.38
N LEU A 20 3.70 5.46 2.05
CA LEU A 20 5.00 6.05 1.76
C LEU A 20 5.87 5.85 3.00
N SER A 21 7.07 5.29 2.83
CA SER A 21 8.06 5.15 3.91
C SER A 21 9.45 5.52 3.41
N ASP A 22 10.24 6.17 4.26
CA ASP A 22 11.65 6.48 4.04
C ASP A 22 12.61 5.55 4.80
N GLY A 23 12.08 4.57 5.52
CA GLY A 23 12.86 3.69 6.38
C GLY A 23 12.09 2.49 6.94
N ASP A 24 12.73 1.82 7.88
CA ASP A 24 12.15 0.70 8.63
C ASP A 24 11.08 1.16 9.63
N ASP A 25 10.12 0.27 9.88
CA ASP A 25 9.18 0.44 10.98
C ASP A 25 9.86 0.16 12.32
N THR A 26 9.91 1.17 13.19
CA THR A 26 10.64 1.12 14.48
C THR A 26 9.74 1.31 15.70
N ALA A 27 8.46 1.66 15.51
CA ALA A 27 7.59 2.11 16.59
C ALA A 27 6.14 1.62 16.47
N SER A 28 5.83 0.73 15.52
CA SER A 28 4.46 0.21 15.40
C SER A 28 4.10 -0.76 16.53
N SER A 29 2.82 -0.75 16.87
CA SER A 29 2.22 -1.71 17.80
C SER A 29 1.88 -3.06 17.14
N ASN A 30 1.91 -3.14 15.81
CA ASN A 30 1.60 -4.35 15.05
C ASN A 30 2.86 -4.86 14.38
N THR A 31 3.02 -6.18 14.32
CA THR A 31 4.08 -6.82 13.55
C THR A 31 3.70 -6.92 12.08
N LEU A 32 4.71 -7.08 11.21
CA LEU A 32 4.48 -7.34 9.78
C LEU A 32 3.54 -8.53 9.57
N ASP A 33 3.73 -9.63 10.30
CA ASP A 33 2.89 -10.83 10.18
C ASP A 33 1.42 -10.55 10.52
N GLN A 34 1.15 -9.72 11.53
CA GLN A 34 -0.22 -9.32 11.89
C GLN A 34 -0.86 -8.48 10.77
N VAL A 35 -0.11 -7.55 10.19
CA VAL A 35 -0.55 -6.74 9.05
C VAL A 35 -0.83 -7.63 7.85
N MET A 36 0.09 -8.55 7.53
CA MET A 36 -0.04 -9.48 6.42
C MET A 36 -1.24 -10.41 6.58
N LEU A 37 -1.48 -10.94 7.78
CA LEU A 37 -2.65 -11.78 8.05
C LEU A 37 -3.95 -11.02 7.79
N GLN A 38 -4.01 -9.75 8.18
CA GLN A 38 -5.18 -8.92 7.96
C GLN A 38 -5.41 -8.58 6.49
N ILE A 39 -4.34 -8.23 5.76
CA ILE A 39 -4.39 -7.95 4.32
C ILE A 39 -4.86 -9.21 3.57
N ASN A 40 -4.24 -10.36 3.83
CA ASN A 40 -4.57 -11.61 3.13
C ASN A 40 -6.00 -12.08 3.41
N ALA A 41 -6.53 -11.86 4.61
CA ALA A 41 -7.93 -12.20 4.93
C ALA A 41 -8.95 -11.40 4.12
N SER A 42 -8.54 -10.23 3.61
CA SER A 42 -9.39 -9.26 2.92
C SER A 42 -9.00 -9.07 1.45
N ALA A 43 -7.89 -9.69 1.04
CA ALA A 43 -7.35 -9.68 -0.30
C ALA A 43 -8.20 -10.55 -1.22
N GLY A 44 -8.46 -10.06 -2.44
CA GLY A 44 -9.21 -10.77 -3.45
C GLY A 44 -9.16 -10.04 -4.78
N GLU A 45 -9.43 -10.76 -5.87
CA GLU A 45 -9.43 -10.18 -7.24
C GLU A 45 -10.74 -9.49 -7.61
N GLY A 46 -11.77 -9.58 -6.76
CA GLY A 46 -13.05 -8.92 -7.01
C GLY A 46 -12.91 -7.40 -7.04
N GLY A 47 -13.70 -6.72 -7.90
CA GLY A 47 -13.64 -5.26 -8.11
C GLY A 47 -13.91 -4.40 -6.88
N ASN A 48 -14.21 -5.01 -5.73
CA ASN A 48 -14.40 -4.36 -4.45
C ASN A 48 -13.13 -4.41 -3.56
N ALA A 49 -12.07 -5.12 -3.93
CA ALA A 49 -10.90 -5.26 -3.06
C ALA A 49 -10.13 -3.94 -2.87
N ILE A 50 -9.61 -3.72 -1.66
CA ILE A 50 -8.77 -2.56 -1.35
C ILE A 50 -7.37 -2.78 -1.92
N LYS A 51 -6.91 -1.86 -2.78
CA LYS A 51 -5.55 -1.87 -3.34
C LYS A 51 -4.57 -1.15 -2.42
N ILE A 52 -3.37 -1.70 -2.24
CA ILE A 52 -2.29 -1.03 -1.51
C ILE A 52 -1.16 -0.74 -2.49
N PHE A 53 -0.86 0.54 -2.68
CA PHE A 53 0.35 0.97 -3.38
C PHE A 53 1.35 1.43 -2.35
N SER A 54 2.57 0.91 -2.41
CA SER A 54 3.64 1.30 -1.51
C SER A 54 4.72 2.09 -2.25
N ILE A 55 5.34 3.04 -1.56
CA ILE A 55 6.36 3.92 -2.10
C ILE A 55 7.53 3.92 -1.12
N ALA A 56 8.66 3.36 -1.55
CA ALA A 56 9.94 3.49 -0.88
C ALA A 56 10.55 4.84 -1.22
N PHE A 57 10.82 5.69 -0.23
CA PHE A 57 11.38 7.02 -0.42
C PHE A 57 12.83 7.08 0.02
N GLY A 58 13.75 7.20 -0.94
CA GLY A 58 15.19 7.16 -0.69
C GLY A 58 15.71 5.76 -0.39
N ASP A 59 17.00 5.68 -0.03
CA ASP A 59 17.75 4.42 0.01
C ASP A 59 17.52 3.58 1.27
N ASN A 60 16.98 4.18 2.34
CA ASN A 60 16.83 3.52 3.64
C ASN A 60 15.52 2.74 3.76
N ALA A 61 14.57 2.92 2.84
CA ALA A 61 13.29 2.23 2.88
C ALA A 61 13.44 0.75 2.47
N ASP A 62 12.88 -0.16 3.27
CA ASP A 62 12.86 -1.59 2.93
C ASP A 62 11.79 -1.89 1.86
N LYS A 63 12.24 -1.86 0.61
CA LYS A 63 11.45 -2.20 -0.59
C LYS A 63 10.87 -3.61 -0.51
N THR A 64 11.57 -4.55 0.12
CA THR A 64 11.11 -5.94 0.22
C THR A 64 9.89 -6.05 1.12
N ILE A 65 9.88 -5.33 2.25
CA ILE A 65 8.72 -5.28 3.15
C ILE A 65 7.56 -4.54 2.48
N LEU A 66 7.83 -3.39 1.86
CA LEU A 66 6.81 -2.60 1.17
C LEU A 66 6.17 -3.36 0.00
N GLN A 67 6.94 -4.15 -0.73
CA GLN A 67 6.44 -5.00 -1.80
C GLN A 67 5.55 -6.13 -1.25
N LYS A 68 5.99 -6.80 -0.17
CA LYS A 68 5.17 -7.84 0.49
C LYS A 68 3.80 -7.32 0.91
N ILE A 69 3.70 -6.06 1.33
CA ILE A 69 2.43 -5.44 1.73
C ILE A 69 1.52 -5.17 0.51
N ALA A 70 2.09 -4.74 -0.62
CA ALA A 70 1.33 -4.37 -1.82
C ALA A 70 0.83 -5.59 -2.62
N ASP A 71 1.68 -6.61 -2.78
CA ASP A 71 1.46 -7.75 -3.68
C ASP A 71 0.12 -8.49 -3.47
N PRO A 72 -0.30 -8.84 -2.23
CA PRO A 72 -1.55 -9.60 -2.04
C PRO A 72 -2.79 -8.85 -2.49
N THR A 73 -2.72 -7.51 -2.52
CA THR A 73 -3.85 -6.67 -2.94
C THR A 73 -3.90 -6.51 -4.46
N GLY A 74 -2.88 -6.96 -5.19
CA GLY A 74 -2.69 -6.63 -6.61
C GLY A 74 -2.36 -5.16 -6.83
N GLY A 75 -1.78 -4.51 -5.83
CA GLY A 75 -1.18 -3.18 -5.96
C GLY A 75 0.27 -3.28 -6.43
N LYS A 76 1.05 -2.22 -6.20
CA LYS A 76 2.42 -2.13 -6.68
C LYS A 76 3.29 -1.33 -5.72
N GLU A 77 4.56 -1.74 -5.61
CA GLU A 77 5.62 -1.00 -4.95
C GLU A 77 6.33 -0.07 -5.95
N TYR A 78 6.68 1.13 -5.49
CA TYR A 78 7.38 2.14 -6.25
C TYR A 78 8.63 2.62 -5.49
N ASP A 79 9.75 2.64 -6.19
CA ASP A 79 10.97 3.28 -5.72
C ASP A 79 10.96 4.77 -6.07
N SER A 80 11.18 5.62 -5.07
CA SER A 80 11.06 7.06 -5.21
C SER A 80 12.22 7.84 -4.63
N SER A 81 12.44 9.00 -5.22
CA SER A 81 13.37 10.04 -4.79
C SER A 81 12.65 11.41 -4.88
N PRO A 82 13.23 12.47 -4.29
CA PRO A 82 12.65 13.81 -4.39
C PRO A 82 12.35 14.26 -5.84
N GLU A 83 13.14 13.79 -6.80
CA GLU A 83 13.05 14.17 -8.21
C GLU A 83 11.90 13.48 -8.97
N ASN A 84 11.44 12.31 -8.52
CA ASN A 84 10.48 11.48 -9.26
C ASN A 84 9.14 11.28 -8.54
N ILE A 85 9.01 11.72 -7.28
CA ILE A 85 7.82 11.44 -6.46
C ILE A 85 6.52 11.94 -7.10
N GLN A 86 6.55 13.09 -7.79
CA GLN A 86 5.37 13.62 -8.48
C GLN A 86 4.91 12.68 -9.60
N LYS A 87 5.84 12.15 -10.39
CA LYS A 87 5.54 11.20 -11.45
C LYS A 87 4.93 9.90 -10.90
N ILE A 88 5.40 9.44 -9.74
CA ILE A 88 4.85 8.23 -9.10
C ILE A 88 3.41 8.45 -8.65
N TYR A 89 3.09 9.62 -8.08
CA TYR A 89 1.70 9.96 -7.77
C TYR A 89 0.83 10.07 -9.03
N ASP A 90 1.35 10.64 -10.13
CA ASP A 90 0.64 10.69 -11.41
C ASP A 90 0.37 9.27 -11.96
N ASP A 91 1.37 8.38 -11.91
CA ASP A 91 1.22 6.98 -12.32
C ASP A 91 0.17 6.25 -11.46
N ILE A 92 0.18 6.44 -10.15
CA ILE A 92 -0.83 5.89 -9.23
C ILE A 92 -2.23 6.46 -9.56
N ALA A 93 -2.34 7.74 -9.90
CA ALA A 93 -3.61 8.35 -10.25
C ALA A 93 -4.25 7.73 -11.51
N THR A 94 -3.45 7.17 -12.44
CA THR A 94 -3.99 6.48 -13.63
C THR A 94 -4.68 5.13 -13.34
N PHE A 95 -4.50 4.59 -12.13
CA PHE A 95 -5.21 3.39 -11.69
C PHE A 95 -6.66 3.68 -11.24
N PHE A 96 -7.03 4.95 -11.06
CA PHE A 96 -8.35 5.40 -10.61
C PHE A 96 -9.16 6.04 -11.74
#